data_AF-A0A2S6B4E8-F1
#
_entry.id   AF-A0A2S6B4E8-F1
#
_cell.length_a   1.000
_cell.length_b   1.000
_cell.length_c   1.000
_cell.angle_alpha   90.00
_cell.angle_beta   90.00
_cell.angle_gamma   90.00
#
_symmetry.space_group_name_H-M   'P 1'
#
loop_
_entity.id
_entity.type
_entity.pdbx_description
1 polymer ?
#
loop_
_entity_poly.entity_id
_entity_poly.type
_entity_poly.pdbx_seq_one_letter_code
_entity_poly.pdbx_strand_id
1 'polypeptide(L)' 'MSVRTITDNGHSLTVQTVEKTDTLGTTYWQGRAMFRVADARARVDVVTTARHASRENAEEAALALARRNGWGAS' A
#
# COMPACT_ATOMS: atom_id res chain seq x y z
N MET A 1 -11.42 7.35 2.94
CA MET A 1 -9.99 6.97 3.07
C MET A 1 -9.86 6.00 4.23
N SER A 2 -9.15 4.88 4.06
CA SER A 2 -8.86 3.92 5.13
C SER A 2 -7.35 3.78 5.32
N VAL A 3 -6.92 3.61 6.56
CA VAL A 3 -5.51 3.42 6.95
C VAL A 3 -5.43 2.24 7.89
N ARG A 4 -4.52 1.32 7.62
CA ARG A 4 -4.28 0.12 8.42
C ARG A 4 -2.78 -0.07 8.61
N THR A 5 -2.36 -0.37 9.83
CA THR A 5 -0.98 -0.77 10.11
C THR A 5 -0.94 -2.28 10.30
N ILE A 6 -0.01 -2.94 9.63
CA ILE A 6 0.26 -4.36 9.69
C ILE A 6 1.68 -4.50 10.25
N THR A 7 1.87 -5.34 11.26
CA THR A 7 3.19 -5.66 11.80
C THR A 7 3.44 -7.15 11.60
N ASP A 8 4.57 -7.49 10.99
CA ASP A 8 4.99 -8.86 10.73
C ASP A 8 6.47 -9.00 11.08
N ASN A 9 6.82 -9.94 11.97
CA ASN A 9 8.19 -10.18 12.46
C ASN A 9 8.96 -8.91 12.89
N GLY A 10 8.27 -7.94 13.52
CA GLY A 10 8.87 -6.67 13.95
C GLY A 10 8.96 -5.60 12.85
N HIS A 11 8.54 -5.90 11.63
CA HIS A 11 8.48 -4.94 10.52
C HIS A 11 7.07 -4.38 10.38
N SER A 12 6.92 -3.08 10.60
CA SER A 12 5.64 -2.39 10.40
C SER A 12 5.49 -1.87 8.97
N LEU A 13 4.29 -2.06 8.43
CA LEU A 13 3.80 -1.50 7.17
C LEU A 13 2.51 -0.75 7.44
N THR A 14 2.43 0.48 6.96
CA THR A 14 1.17 1.22 6.90
C THR A 14 0.62 1.13 5.48
N VAL A 15 -0.58 0.58 5.34
CA VAL A 15 -1.35 0.56 4.10
C VAL A 15 -2.45 1.61 4.17
N GLN A 16 -2.54 2.44 3.14
CA GLN A 16 -3.59 3.44 2.96
C GLN A 16 -4.35 3.11 1.67
N THR A 17 -5.68 3.08 1.76
CA THR A 17 -6.55 2.95 0.59
C THR A 17 -7.41 4.20 0.44
N VAL A 18 -7.50 4.70 -0.79
CA VAL A 18 -8.21 5.92 -1.14
C VAL A 18 -9.15 5.60 -2.29
N GLU A 19 -10.43 5.94 -2.11
CA GLU A 19 -11.40 5.97 -3.19
C GLU A 19 -11.16 7.23 -4.03
N LYS A 20 -11.14 7.07 -5.35
CA LYS A 20 -10.94 8.13 -6.32
C LYS A 20 -11.99 8.01 -7.41
N THR A 21 -12.38 9.14 -7.96
CA THR A 21 -13.21 9.21 -9.16
C THR A 21 -12.35 9.74 -10.29
N ASP A 22 -12.36 9.07 -11.44
CA ASP A 22 -11.66 9.58 -12.62
C ASP A 22 -12.47 10.65 -13.36
N THR A 23 -11.88 11.19 -14.43
CA THR A 23 -12.51 12.24 -15.25
C THR A 23 -13.76 11.78 -15.99
N LEU A 24 -13.99 10.46 -16.10
CA LEU A 24 -15.17 9.86 -16.73
C LEU A 24 -16.24 9.50 -15.70
N GLY A 25 -16.05 9.86 -14.43
CA GLY A 25 -16.99 9.58 -13.35
C GLY A 25 -16.90 8.15 -12.81
N THR A 26 -15.89 7.37 -13.21
CA THR A 26 -15.70 6.00 -12.71
C THR A 26 -14.97 6.02 -11.37
N THR A 27 -15.59 5.41 -10.36
CA THR A 27 -14.98 5.23 -9.04
C THR A 27 -14.01 4.05 -9.05
N TYR A 28 -12.82 4.24 -8.49
CA TYR A 28 -11.81 3.20 -8.30
C TYR A 28 -11.06 3.42 -6.99
N TRP A 29 -10.38 2.37 -6.55
CA TRP A 29 -9.56 2.40 -5.34
C TRP A 29 -8.07 2.40 -5.70
N GLN A 30 -7.29 3.19 -4.98
CA GLN A 30 -5.82 3.20 -5.04
C GLN A 30 -5.24 2.83 -3.68
N GLY A 31 -4.24 1.95 -3.70
CA GLY A 31 -3.52 1.52 -2.51
C GLY A 31 -2.14 2.19 -2.43
N ARG A 32 -1.71 2.51 -1.22
CA ARG A 32 -0.37 3.01 -0.89
C ARG A 32 0.18 2.21 0.28
N ALA A 33 1.45 1.85 0.21
CA ALA A 33 2.16 1.11 1.23
C ALA A 33 3.41 1.89 1.65
N MET A 34 3.57 2.08 2.96
CA MET A 34 4.66 2.84 3.57
C MET A 34 5.33 1.99 4.65
N PHE A 35 6.64 1.79 4.53
CA PHE A 35 7.40 0.96 5.46
C PHE A 35 8.84 1.43 5.55
N ARG A 36 9.56 0.87 6.52
CA ARG A 36 10.97 1.14 6.77
C ARG A 36 11.81 -0.02 6.25
N VAL A 37 13.01 0.28 5.74
CA VAL A 37 14.01 -0.69 5.28
C VAL A 37 15.40 -0.25 5.75
N ALA A 38 16.41 -1.12 5.56
CA ALA A 38 17.80 -0.91 5.93
C ALA A 38 17.94 -0.53 7.42
N ASP A 39 17.53 -1.43 8.32
CA ASP A 39 17.52 -1.22 9.78
C ASP A 39 16.82 0.09 10.19
N ALA A 40 15.67 0.34 9.56
CA ALA A 40 14.86 1.54 9.72
C ALA A 40 15.47 2.89 9.29
N ARG A 41 16.62 2.88 8.62
CA ARG A 41 17.31 4.10 8.15
C ARG A 41 16.63 4.73 6.94
N ALA A 42 16.01 3.92 6.09
CA ALA A 42 15.30 4.39 4.91
C ALA A 42 13.79 4.17 5.04
N ARG A 43 13.02 5.04 4.41
CA ARG A 43 11.57 4.92 4.27
C ARG A 43 11.23 4.67 2.82
N VAL A 44 10.43 3.64 2.57
CA VAL A 44 9.89 3.31 1.26
C VAL A 44 8.42 3.71 1.22
N ASP A 45 8.02 4.27 0.09
CA ASP A 45 6.66 4.69 -0.19
C ASP A 45 6.29 4.25 -1.60
N VAL A 46 5.33 3.34 -1.70
CA VAL A 46 4.91 2.75 -2.98
C VAL A 46 3.41 2.88 -3.14
N VAL A 47 2.98 3.18 -4.36
CA VAL A 47 1.57 3.40 -4.70
C VAL A 47 1.19 2.47 -5.84
N THR A 48 0.00 1.87 -5.77
CA THR A 48 -0.51 1.04 -6.86
C THR A 48 -0.84 1.91 -8.08
N THR A 49 -0.39 1.47 -9.25
CA THR A 49 -0.62 2.15 -10.52
C THR A 49 -1.92 1.72 -11.19
N ALA A 50 -2.42 0.52 -10.86
CA ALA A 50 -3.68 0.01 -11.36
C ALA A 50 -4.89 0.67 -10.67
N ARG A 51 -6.01 0.75 -11.39
CA ARG A 51 -7.31 1.15 -10.84
C ARG A 51 -8.01 -0.10 -10.31
N HIS A 52 -8.27 -0.17 -9.02
CA HIS A 52 -8.89 -1.34 -8.41
C HIS A 52 -10.39 -1.15 -8.24
N ALA A 53 -11.18 -2.20 -8.53
CA ALA A 53 -12.64 -2.16 -8.43
C ALA A 53 -13.15 -2.17 -6.97
N SER A 54 -12.35 -2.64 -6.02
CA SER A 54 -12.68 -2.69 -4.59
C SER A 54 -11.52 -2.18 -3.73
N ARG A 55 -11.86 -1.77 -2.52
CA ARG A 55 -10.89 -1.36 -1.50
C ARG A 55 -9.97 -2.54 -1.14
N GLU A 56 -10.52 -3.73 -0.98
CA GLU A 56 -9.81 -4.94 -0.62
C GLU A 56 -8.76 -5.29 -1.67
N ASN A 57 -9.10 -5.22 -2.97
CA ASN A 57 -8.15 -5.46 -4.05
C ASN A 57 -7.00 -4.44 -4.06
N ALA A 58 -7.29 -3.17 -3.71
CA ALA A 58 -6.27 -2.13 -3.59
C ALA A 58 -5.34 -2.36 -2.39
N GLU A 59 -5.89 -2.82 -1.26
CA GLU A 59 -5.13 -3.17 -0.05
C GLU A 59 -4.19 -4.35 -0.32
N GLU A 60 -4.70 -5.44 -0.89
CA GLU A 60 -3.90 -6.62 -1.26
C GLU A 60 -2.81 -6.28 -2.28
N ALA A 61 -3.13 -5.46 -3.28
CA ALA A 61 -2.16 -5.02 -4.27
C ALA A 61 -1.05 -4.14 -3.66
N ALA A 62 -1.39 -3.26 -2.71
CA ALA A 62 -0.41 -2.46 -1.99
C ALA A 62 0.48 -3.32 -1.09
N LEU A 63 -0.08 -4.33 -0.42
CA LEU A 63 0.65 -5.31 0.38
C LEU A 63 1.64 -6.11 -0.47
N ALA A 64 1.19 -6.64 -1.60
CA ALA A 64 2.03 -7.37 -2.54
C ALA A 64 3.15 -6.47 -3.11
N LEU A 65 2.84 -5.21 -3.40
CA LEU A 65 3.82 -4.23 -3.86
C LEU A 65 4.86 -3.93 -2.78
N ALA A 66 4.45 -3.80 -1.51
CA ALA A 66 5.36 -3.61 -0.38
C ALA A 66 6.35 -4.78 -0.26
N ARG A 67 5.85 -6.02 -0.31
CA ARG A 67 6.69 -7.24 -0.27
C ARG A 67 7.74 -7.23 -1.38
N ARG A 68 7.33 -6.93 -2.63
CA ARG A 68 8.27 -6.82 -3.77
C ARG A 68 9.32 -5.73 -3.60
N ASN A 69 9.05 -4.70 -2.79
CA ASN A 69 9.96 -3.60 -2.50
C ASN A 69 10.71 -3.79 -1.17
N GLY A 70 10.75 -5.02 -0.63
CA GLY A 70 11.59 -5.38 0.50
C GLY A 70 10.93 -5.30 1.88
N TRP A 71 9.62 -5.05 1.97
CA TRP A 71 8.94 -5.10 3.26
C TRP A 71 8.98 -6.52 3.86
N GLY A 72 9.45 -6.63 5.10
CA GLY A 72 9.57 -7.89 5.83
C GLY A 72 10.76 -8.78 5.42
N ALA A 73 11.64 -8.28 4.56
CA ALA A 73 12.89 -8.95 4.18
C ALA A 73 14.15 -8.20 4.65
N SER A 74 13.97 -7.02 5.27
CA SER A 74 15.04 -6.12 5.71
C SER A 74 15.28 -6.19 7.20
#